data_AF-A0A920DQU8-F1
#
_entry.id   AF-A0A920DQU8-F1
#
_cell.length_a   1.000
_cell.length_b   1.000
_cell.length_c   1.000
_cell.angle_alpha   90.00
_cell.angle_beta   90.00
_cell.angle_gamma   90.00
#
_symmetry.space_group_name_H-M   'P 1'
#
loop_
_entity.id
_entity.type
_entity.pdbx_description
1 polymer ?
#
loop_
_entity_poly.entity_id
_entity_poly.type
_entity_poly.pdbx_seq_one_letter_code
_entity_poly.pdbx_strand_id
1 'polypeptide(L)'
;MINTKDNPQLKFKKLNFNNLICKARVLLPLHINFEYTNMNLNALTAISPVDGRYRKSGKKLAGYFSEYALIRYRVRVEIEYFIALCELPLPQLKNINKSIYTSLRTIYKEFSEEDAHRIKDIEKVTNHDVKAVEYFFKRKNLTRLT
;
A
#
# COMPACT_ATOMS: atom_id res chain seq x y z
N MET A 1 46.35 -6.73 1.93
CA MET A 1 45.51 -6.20 0.84
C MET A 1 44.06 -6.56 1.15
N ILE A 2 43.30 -5.51 1.51
CA ILE A 2 41.85 -5.33 1.65
C ILE A 2 41.03 -6.49 2.26
N ASN A 3 40.61 -6.23 3.49
CA ASN A 3 39.74 -7.03 4.35
C ASN A 3 38.29 -6.51 4.17
N THR A 4 37.34 -7.39 3.86
CA THR A 4 35.92 -7.08 3.64
C THR A 4 35.11 -7.24 4.94
N LYS A 5 35.41 -6.40 5.91
CA LYS A 5 34.54 -6.17 7.08
C LYS A 5 34.34 -4.67 7.24
N ASP A 6 33.13 -4.32 7.65
CA ASP A 6 32.73 -3.00 8.11
C ASP A 6 32.37 -2.01 6.99
N ASN A 7 31.18 -2.19 6.40
CA ASN A 7 30.42 -1.09 5.80
C ASN A 7 29.29 -0.66 6.74
N PRO A 8 29.57 0.15 7.78
CA PRO A 8 28.53 0.78 8.57
C PRO A 8 28.15 2.11 7.90
N GLN A 9 26.86 2.44 7.94
CA GLN A 9 26.29 3.75 7.60
C GLN A 9 25.98 4.00 6.10
N LEU A 10 25.16 3.16 5.47
CA LEU A 10 24.06 3.72 4.65
C LEU A 10 23.00 4.29 5.60
N LYS A 11 23.39 5.37 6.30
CA LYS A 11 22.44 6.34 6.84
C LYS A 11 21.82 7.02 5.63
N PHE A 12 20.71 6.49 5.13
CA PHE A 12 19.76 7.31 4.40
C PHE A 12 19.26 8.37 5.38
N LYS A 13 20.02 9.46 5.48
CA LYS A 13 19.53 10.73 6.00
C LYS A 13 18.25 10.98 5.23
N LYS A 14 17.11 11.00 5.92
CA LYS A 14 15.86 11.60 5.44
C LYS A 14 16.25 12.92 4.79
N LEU A 15 16.36 12.94 3.47
CA LEU A 15 16.54 14.17 2.73
C LEU A 15 15.20 14.87 2.90
N ASN A 16 15.18 15.86 3.79
CA ASN A 16 14.04 16.70 4.02
C ASN A 16 13.83 17.49 2.71
N PHE A 17 12.93 16.98 1.86
CA PHE A 17 12.70 17.47 0.49
C PHE A 17 12.34 18.97 0.45
N ASN A 18 11.97 19.54 1.60
CA ASN A 18 11.69 20.96 1.75
C ASN A 18 12.91 21.89 1.62
N ASN A 19 14.15 21.37 1.68
CA ASN A 19 15.37 22.20 1.69
C ASN A 19 16.23 22.14 0.42
N LEU A 20 15.80 21.45 -0.65
CA LEU A 20 16.61 21.30 -1.88
C LEU A 20 16.11 22.06 -3.10
N ILE A 21 15.15 22.98 -2.94
CA ILE A 21 14.67 23.83 -4.04
C ILE A 21 15.39 25.19 -4.09
N CYS A 22 16.11 25.61 -3.02
CA CYS A 22 16.54 27.00 -2.89
C CYS A 22 18.00 27.35 -3.31
N LYS A 23 18.76 26.50 -4.01
CA LYS A 23 20.14 26.84 -4.43
C LYS A 23 20.51 26.45 -5.87
N ALA A 24 19.63 26.75 -6.83
CA ALA A 24 20.03 26.90 -8.22
C ALA A 24 19.76 28.36 -8.63
N ARG A 25 20.75 29.24 -8.40
CA ARG A 25 20.73 30.63 -8.87
C ARG A 25 21.05 30.65 -10.37
N VAL A 26 20.09 30.27 -11.19
CA VAL A 26 20.07 30.63 -12.62
C VAL A 26 19.35 31.97 -12.72
N LEU A 27 20.06 32.99 -13.20
CA LEU A 27 19.52 34.33 -13.45
C LEU A 27 18.40 34.26 -14.51
N LEU A 28 17.16 34.21 -14.06
CA LEU A 28 15.96 34.52 -14.84
C LEU A 28 15.00 35.32 -13.95
N PRO A 29 14.50 36.50 -14.38
CA PRO A 29 13.72 37.38 -13.53
C PRO A 29 12.24 37.00 -13.58
N LEU A 30 11.87 35.86 -12.99
CA LEU A 30 10.49 35.53 -12.66
C LEU A 30 10.52 34.74 -11.35
N HIS A 31 10.52 35.45 -10.23
CA HIS A 31 10.28 34.88 -8.90
C HIS A 31 8.80 34.47 -8.81
N ILE A 32 8.43 33.39 -9.49
CA ILE A 32 7.14 32.74 -9.27
C ILE A 32 7.30 31.96 -7.98
N ASN A 33 6.88 32.56 -6.87
CA ASN A 33 6.67 31.85 -5.62
C ASN A 33 5.53 30.85 -5.87
N PHE A 34 5.88 29.61 -6.24
CA PHE A 34 4.89 28.55 -6.39
C PHE A 34 4.48 28.10 -5.00
N GLU A 35 3.49 28.78 -4.45
CA GLU A 35 2.86 28.40 -3.20
C GLU A 35 2.13 27.07 -3.43
N TYR A 36 2.71 25.97 -2.95
CA TYR A 36 2.10 24.65 -3.07
C TYR A 36 0.88 24.58 -2.14
N THR A 37 -0.29 24.93 -2.67
CA THR A 37 -1.55 24.76 -1.97
C THR A 37 -1.91 23.28 -1.97
N ASN A 38 -2.15 22.70 -0.79
CA ASN A 38 -2.72 21.35 -0.67
C ASN A 38 -4.15 21.38 -1.21
N MET A 39 -4.30 21.07 -2.50
CA MET A 39 -5.59 20.99 -3.16
C MET A 39 -6.23 19.62 -2.91
N ASN A 40 -7.50 19.62 -2.49
CA ASN A 40 -8.29 18.39 -2.44
C ASN A 40 -8.55 17.87 -3.86
N LEU A 41 -8.51 16.54 -4.02
CA LEU A 41 -8.78 15.89 -5.30
C LEU A 41 -10.28 15.99 -5.63
N ASN A 42 -10.59 16.64 -6.75
CA ASN A 42 -11.91 16.71 -7.35
C ASN A 42 -11.78 16.66 -8.88
N ALA A 43 -12.89 16.73 -9.61
CA ALA A 43 -12.86 16.60 -11.07
C ALA A 43 -12.09 17.71 -11.81
N LEU A 44 -11.96 18.89 -11.20
CA LEU A 44 -11.24 20.04 -11.76
C LEU A 44 -9.75 20.07 -11.37
N THR A 45 -9.40 19.53 -10.19
CA THR A 45 -8.02 19.47 -9.69
C THR A 45 -7.30 18.17 -10.07
N ALA A 46 -8.03 17.19 -10.61
CA ALA A 46 -7.44 15.96 -11.11
C ALA A 46 -6.47 16.21 -12.27
N ILE A 47 -5.25 15.66 -12.16
CA ILE A 47 -4.21 15.78 -13.18
C ILE A 47 -4.61 15.02 -14.46
N SER A 48 -5.16 13.82 -14.31
CA SER A 48 -5.60 12.98 -15.42
C SER A 48 -7.06 13.24 -15.76
N PRO A 49 -7.43 13.41 -17.04
CA PRO A 49 -8.82 13.58 -17.45
C PRO A 49 -9.66 12.33 -17.18
N VAL A 50 -9.05 11.14 -17.02
CA VAL A 50 -9.75 9.89 -16.67
C VAL A 50 -10.39 9.98 -15.28
N ASP A 51 -9.70 10.62 -14.33
CA ASP A 51 -10.19 10.81 -12.95
C ASP A 51 -10.99 12.10 -12.77
N GLY A 52 -10.97 13.01 -13.76
CA GLY A 52 -11.75 14.24 -13.80
C GLY A 52 -12.86 14.21 -14.86
N ARG A 53 -12.61 14.86 -16.01
CA ARG A 53 -13.57 15.06 -17.11
C ARG A 53 -14.32 13.79 -17.53
N TYR A 54 -13.63 12.64 -17.58
CA TYR A 54 -14.17 11.36 -18.05
C TYR A 54 -14.50 10.40 -16.91
N ARG A 55 -14.52 10.87 -15.66
CA ARG A 55 -14.79 10.02 -14.48
C ARG A 55 -16.11 9.26 -14.58
N LYS A 56 -17.15 9.86 -15.18
CA LYS A 56 -18.46 9.22 -15.39
C LYS A 56 -18.35 7.94 -16.22
N SER A 57 -17.56 7.97 -17.30
CA SER A 57 -17.35 6.81 -18.18
C SER A 57 -16.39 5.80 -17.55
N GLY A 58 -15.35 6.27 -16.87
CA GLY A 58 -14.32 5.44 -16.23
C GLY A 58 -14.66 4.92 -14.82
N LYS A 59 -15.80 5.30 -14.23
CA LYS A 59 -16.13 4.99 -12.82
C LYS A 59 -16.02 3.50 -12.50
N LYS A 60 -16.48 2.64 -13.41
CA LYS A 60 -16.44 1.17 -13.24
C LYS A 60 -15.00 0.62 -13.19
N LEU A 61 -14.06 1.26 -13.91
CA LEU A 61 -12.67 0.83 -13.97
C LEU A 61 -11.92 1.06 -12.66
N ALA A 62 -12.36 2.02 -11.83
CA ALA A 62 -11.74 2.24 -10.52
C ALA A 62 -11.88 1.03 -9.58
N GLY A 63 -12.86 0.14 -9.78
CA GLY A 63 -12.96 -1.13 -9.03
C GLY A 63 -11.83 -2.13 -9.33
N TYR A 64 -11.02 -1.86 -10.37
CA TYR A 64 -9.97 -2.76 -10.87
C TYR A 64 -8.60 -2.08 -10.94
N PHE A 65 -8.55 -0.81 -11.36
CA PHE A 65 -7.30 -0.09 -11.66
C PHE A 65 -6.99 1.05 -10.69
N SER A 66 -7.68 1.11 -9.56
CA SER A 66 -7.29 2.02 -8.48
C SER A 66 -6.29 1.35 -7.55
N GLU A 67 -5.55 2.17 -6.81
CA GLU A 67 -4.70 1.71 -5.72
C GLU A 67 -5.47 0.87 -4.69
N TYR A 68 -6.70 1.28 -4.36
CA TYR A 68 -7.61 0.51 -3.53
C TYR A 68 -7.86 -0.89 -4.10
N ALA A 69 -8.17 -0.97 -5.40
CA ALA A 69 -8.41 -2.24 -6.07
C ALA A 69 -7.15 -3.11 -6.07
N LEU A 70 -5.98 -2.53 -6.36
CA LEU A 70 -4.69 -3.23 -6.33
C LEU A 70 -4.47 -3.87 -4.96
N ILE A 71 -4.61 -3.13 -3.87
CA ILE A 71 -4.46 -3.65 -2.50
C ILE A 71 -5.47 -4.78 -2.25
N ARG A 72 -6.75 -4.57 -2.59
CA ARG A 72 -7.81 -5.59 -2.42
C ARG A 72 -7.48 -6.89 -3.14
N TYR A 73 -7.03 -6.80 -4.39
CA TYR A 73 -6.67 -7.98 -5.19
C TYR A 73 -5.43 -8.68 -4.65
N ARG A 74 -4.44 -7.95 -4.15
CA ARG A 74 -3.27 -8.54 -3.50
C ARG A 74 -3.66 -9.32 -2.25
N VAL A 75 -4.48 -8.73 -1.38
CA VAL A 75 -5.03 -9.43 -0.20
C VAL A 75 -5.76 -10.72 -0.61
N ARG A 76 -6.57 -10.66 -1.68
CA ARG A 76 -7.27 -11.84 -2.21
C ARG A 76 -6.29 -12.95 -2.64
N VAL A 77 -5.27 -12.60 -3.42
CA VAL A 77 -4.28 -13.58 -3.92
C VAL A 77 -3.54 -14.23 -2.77
N GLU A 78 -3.08 -13.45 -1.79
CA GLU A 78 -2.37 -13.99 -0.61
C GLU A 78 -3.25 -14.95 0.22
N ILE A 79 -4.53 -14.61 0.40
CA ILE A 79 -5.48 -15.47 1.13
C ILE A 79 -5.72 -16.78 0.39
N GLU A 80 -6.03 -16.73 -0.91
CA GLU A 80 -6.29 -17.95 -1.67
C GLU A 80 -5.02 -18.78 -1.84
N TYR A 81 -3.84 -18.15 -1.94
CA TYR A 81 -2.56 -18.86 -1.91
C TYR A 81 -2.34 -19.59 -0.58
N PHE A 82 -2.61 -18.93 0.56
CA PHE A 82 -2.52 -19.57 1.87
C PHE A 82 -3.50 -20.75 2.01
N ILE A 83 -4.74 -20.60 1.56
CA ILE A 83 -5.73 -21.69 1.56
C ILE A 83 -5.24 -22.86 0.72
N ALA A 84 -4.73 -22.59 -0.50
CA ALA A 84 -4.17 -23.62 -1.37
C ALA A 84 -2.97 -24.35 -0.72
N LEU A 85 -2.10 -23.63 -0.01
CA LEU A 85 -1.00 -24.24 0.75
C LEU A 85 -1.49 -25.16 1.87
N CYS A 86 -2.60 -24.80 2.54
CA CYS A 86 -3.19 -25.63 3.59
C CYS A 86 -3.85 -26.90 3.04
N GLU A 87 -4.24 -26.91 1.76
CA GLU A 87 -4.78 -28.10 1.09
C GLU A 87 -3.68 -29.09 0.66
N LEU A 88 -2.44 -28.62 0.53
CA LEU A 88 -1.29 -29.48 0.31
C LEU A 88 -0.90 -30.23 1.60
N PRO A 89 -0.36 -31.46 1.51
CA PRO A 89 -0.01 -32.27 2.68
C PRO A 89 1.30 -31.82 3.35
N LEU A 90 1.45 -30.51 3.58
CA LEU A 90 2.62 -29.91 4.21
C LEU A 90 2.60 -30.17 5.72
N PRO A 91 3.67 -30.72 6.31
CA PRO A 91 3.68 -31.12 7.72
C PRO A 91 3.41 -29.97 8.69
N GLN A 92 3.78 -28.74 8.32
CA GLN A 92 3.60 -27.54 9.16
C GLN A 92 2.16 -27.00 9.16
N LEU A 93 1.34 -27.34 8.16
CA LEU A 93 -0.01 -26.81 7.97
C LEU A 93 -1.11 -27.87 8.15
N LYS A 94 -0.72 -29.12 8.45
CA LYS A 94 -1.64 -30.27 8.59
C LYS A 94 -2.77 -30.08 9.60
N ASN A 95 -2.55 -29.26 10.64
CA ASN A 95 -3.49 -29.11 11.75
C ASN A 95 -4.39 -27.86 11.62
N ILE A 96 -4.38 -27.18 10.47
CA ILE A 96 -5.23 -26.01 10.27
C ILE A 96 -6.68 -26.43 10.06
N ASN A 97 -7.58 -25.86 10.86
CA ASN A 97 -9.02 -26.13 10.73
C ASN A 97 -9.57 -25.48 9.44
N LYS A 98 -10.28 -26.26 8.61
CA LYS A 98 -10.89 -25.74 7.38
C LYS A 98 -12.04 -24.76 7.63
N SER A 99 -12.60 -24.72 8.84
CA SER A 99 -13.65 -23.74 9.22
C SER A 99 -13.18 -22.29 9.08
N ILE A 100 -11.87 -22.04 9.22
CA ILE A 100 -11.28 -20.70 9.16
C ILE A 100 -11.28 -20.15 7.72
N TYR A 101 -11.38 -21.02 6.71
CA TYR A 101 -11.30 -20.61 5.30
C TYR A 101 -12.42 -19.64 4.92
N THR A 102 -13.63 -19.87 5.44
CA THR A 102 -14.76 -18.97 5.22
C THR A 102 -14.47 -17.59 5.79
N SER A 103 -13.97 -17.53 7.02
CA SER A 103 -13.60 -16.26 7.67
C SER A 103 -12.48 -15.53 6.92
N LEU A 104 -11.49 -16.25 6.39
CA LEU A 104 -10.43 -15.68 5.57
C LEU A 104 -10.99 -15.07 4.28
N ARG A 105 -11.87 -15.80 3.58
CA ARG A 105 -12.48 -15.31 2.33
C ARG A 105 -13.37 -14.09 2.56
N THR A 106 -14.03 -13.97 3.72
CA THR A 106 -14.80 -12.78 4.07
C THR A 106 -13.95 -11.51 4.05
N ILE A 107 -12.64 -11.60 4.35
CA ILE A 107 -11.77 -10.43 4.46
C ILE A 107 -11.64 -9.66 3.14
N TYR A 108 -11.45 -10.37 2.02
CA TYR A 108 -11.38 -9.71 0.71
C TYR A 108 -12.77 -9.45 0.10
N LYS A 109 -13.81 -10.16 0.56
CA LYS A 109 -15.20 -9.97 0.12
C LYS A 109 -15.81 -8.69 0.70
N GLU A 110 -15.57 -8.43 1.98
CA GLU A 110 -16.04 -7.25 2.72
C GLU A 110 -14.90 -6.24 2.91
N PHE A 111 -14.01 -6.13 1.93
CA PHE A 111 -12.88 -5.21 1.99
C PHE A 111 -13.38 -3.77 1.90
N SER A 112 -12.87 -2.89 2.77
CA SER A 112 -13.28 -1.49 2.87
C SER A 112 -12.12 -0.52 2.65
N GLU A 113 -12.41 0.76 2.43
CA GLU A 113 -11.38 1.78 2.24
C GLU A 113 -10.52 1.95 3.50
N GLU A 114 -11.10 1.81 4.70
CA GLU A 114 -10.37 1.83 5.96
C GLU A 114 -9.36 0.69 6.07
N ASP A 115 -9.71 -0.49 5.56
CA ASP A 115 -8.80 -1.63 5.50
C ASP A 115 -7.62 -1.35 4.55
N ALA A 116 -7.87 -0.71 3.41
CA ALA A 116 -6.82 -0.29 2.50
C ALA A 116 -5.87 0.74 3.14
N HIS A 117 -6.42 1.72 3.87
CA HIS A 117 -5.61 2.70 4.62
C HIS A 117 -4.73 2.03 5.68
N ARG A 118 -5.29 1.10 6.46
CA ARG A 118 -4.53 0.34 7.46
C ARG A 118 -3.39 -0.45 6.83
N ILE A 119 -3.64 -1.12 5.70
CA ILE A 119 -2.59 -1.88 5.01
C ILE A 119 -1.47 -0.95 4.56
N LYS A 120 -1.78 0.23 3.99
CA LYS A 120 -0.75 1.22 3.63
C LYS A 120 0.05 1.70 4.84
N ASP A 121 -0.60 1.90 5.99
CA ASP A 121 0.12 2.35 7.19
C ASP A 121 1.07 1.29 7.72
N ILE A 122 0.67 0.02 7.65
CA ILE A 122 1.55 -1.10 7.99
C ILE A 122 2.69 -1.22 6.97
N GLU A 123 2.39 -1.08 5.67
CA GLU A 123 3.37 -1.11 4.57
C GLU A 123 4.45 -0.06 4.73
N LYS A 124 4.11 1.16 5.18
CA LYS A 124 5.11 2.21 5.49
C LYS A 124 6.11 1.78 6.55
N VAL A 125 5.71 0.93 7.50
CA VAL A 125 6.56 0.44 8.58
C VAL A 125 7.35 -0.79 8.15
N THR A 126 6.70 -1.72 7.43
CA THR A 126 7.34 -2.98 7.01
C THR A 126 8.18 -2.83 5.75
N ASN A 127 7.93 -1.79 4.94
CA ASN A 127 8.45 -1.59 3.59
C ASN A 127 8.28 -2.86 2.71
N HIS A 128 7.24 -3.65 3.01
CA HIS A 128 6.97 -4.93 2.38
C HIS A 128 5.50 -5.30 2.48
N ASP A 129 4.91 -5.51 1.32
CA ASP A 129 3.46 -5.57 1.14
C ASP A 129 2.86 -6.90 1.63
N VAL A 130 3.53 -8.03 1.35
CA VAL A 130 3.12 -9.36 1.86
C VAL A 130 3.11 -9.38 3.39
N LYS A 131 4.11 -8.75 4.03
CA LYS A 131 4.13 -8.61 5.49
C LYS A 131 3.01 -7.71 6.00
N ALA A 132 2.68 -6.64 5.28
CA ALA A 132 1.58 -5.76 5.67
C ALA A 132 0.24 -6.50 5.73
N VAL A 133 0.00 -7.40 4.77
CA VAL A 133 -1.18 -8.27 4.72
C VAL A 133 -1.18 -9.30 5.87
N GLU A 134 -0.04 -9.92 6.19
CA GLU A 134 0.10 -10.82 7.36
C GLU A 134 -0.24 -10.11 8.69
N TYR A 135 0.30 -8.91 8.90
CA TYR A 135 0.05 -8.13 10.11
C TYR A 135 -1.40 -7.65 10.19
N PHE A 136 -1.98 -7.29 9.05
CA PHE A 136 -3.39 -6.95 8.96
C PHE A 136 -4.28 -8.13 9.41
N PHE A 137 -3.95 -9.36 9.03
CA PHE A 137 -4.66 -10.57 9.50
C PHE A 137 -4.55 -10.79 10.99
N LYS A 138 -3.33 -10.73 11.54
CA LYS A 138 -3.10 -10.92 12.97
C LYS A 138 -3.93 -9.93 13.79
N ARG A 139 -4.02 -8.67 13.32
CA ARG A 139 -4.74 -7.62 14.02
C ARG A 139 -6.26 -7.75 13.90
N LYS A 140 -6.81 -8.07 12.72
CA LYS A 140 -8.26 -8.22 12.50
C LYS A 140 -8.86 -9.45 13.19
N ASN A 141 -8.08 -10.53 13.34
CA ASN A 141 -8.49 -11.71 14.10
C ASN A 141 -8.41 -11.50 15.63
N LEU A 142 -7.47 -10.71 16.13
CA LEU A 142 -7.39 -10.39 17.56
C LEU A 142 -8.63 -9.63 18.05
N THR A 143 -9.17 -8.71 17.24
CA THR A 143 -10.37 -7.93 17.59
C THR A 143 -11.68 -8.73 17.56
N ARG A 144 -11.69 -9.95 17.03
CA ARG A 144 -12.87 -10.84 17.08
C ARG A 144 -12.82 -11.84 18.23
N LEU A 145 -11.74 -11.85 19.01
CA LEU A 145 -11.51 -12.74 20.16
C LEU A 145 -11.61 -12.03 21.53
N THR A 146 -11.96 -10.75 21.54
CA THR A 146 -12.30 -9.94 22.73
C THR A 146 -13.66 -9.30 22.51
#